data_AF-A0A1Y1QV67-F1
#
_entry.id   AF-A0A1Y1QV67-F1
#
_cell.length_a   1.000
_cell.length_b   1.000
_cell.length_c   1.000
_cell.angle_alpha   90.00
_cell.angle_beta   90.00
_cell.angle_gamma   90.00
#
_symmetry.space_group_name_H-M   'P 1'
#
loop_
_entity.id
_entity.type
_entity.pdbx_description
1 polymer ?
#
loop_
_entity_poly.entity_id
_entity_poly.type
_entity_poly.pdbx_seq_one_letter_code
_entity_poly.pdbx_strand_id
1 'polypeptide(L)'
;RGQPLEIKNLPSNSDIKEGDIFVSSGLGGLYPPGFPVAKVVPQGVEFKQGAPSATVKAAPLVNYEATRDVLLIWRKPGVPEPQPLPAPEPKRSSKPVTDEDKDAKDTKQADDRKPEAPARQQGGTR
;
A
#
# COMPACT_ATOMS: atom_id res chain seq x y z
N ARG A 1 10.30 14.25 -25.68
CA ARG A 1 10.72 13.72 -24.35
C ARG A 1 9.89 12.47 -24.09
N GLY A 2 10.49 11.36 -23.64
CA GLY A 2 9.72 10.17 -23.27
C GLY A 2 8.79 10.43 -22.08
N GLN A 3 7.71 9.66 -21.98
CA GLN A 3 6.84 9.67 -20.80
C GLN A 3 7.59 9.08 -19.59
N PRO A 4 7.39 9.60 -18.36
CA PRO A 4 7.97 9.01 -17.16
C PRO A 4 7.37 7.62 -16.90
N LEU A 5 8.20 6.67 -16.48
CA LEU A 5 7.74 5.37 -16.01
C LEU A 5 7.37 5.45 -14.53
N GLU A 6 6.34 4.67 -14.16
CA GLU A 6 5.87 4.54 -12.79
C GLU A 6 6.09 3.10 -12.31
N ILE A 7 6.82 2.94 -11.20
CA ILE A 7 7.01 1.66 -10.52
C ILE A 7 6.11 1.63 -9.30
N LYS A 8 5.32 0.55 -9.19
CA LYS A 8 4.25 0.35 -8.21
C LYS A 8 4.59 -0.77 -7.25
N ASN A 9 3.89 -0.81 -6.12
CA ASN A 9 3.96 -1.90 -5.14
C ASN A 9 5.34 -2.10 -4.51
N LEU A 10 6.16 -1.04 -4.49
CA LEU A 10 7.49 -1.10 -3.90
C LEU A 10 7.35 -0.99 -2.36
N PRO A 11 7.91 -1.91 -1.56
CA PRO A 11 7.72 -1.90 -0.10
C PRO A 11 8.17 -0.58 0.53
N SER A 12 7.45 -0.10 1.54
CA SER A 12 7.73 1.19 2.19
C SER A 12 9.08 1.27 2.91
N ASN A 13 9.71 0.13 3.21
CA ASN A 13 11.04 0.02 3.79
C ASN A 13 12.17 -0.13 2.75
N SER A 14 11.88 0.03 1.46
CA SER A 14 12.89 -0.04 0.40
C SER A 14 13.77 1.20 0.40
N ASP A 15 15.08 1.02 0.37
CA ASP A 15 16.03 2.13 0.23
C ASP A 15 16.20 2.50 -1.26
N ILE A 16 15.40 3.47 -1.73
CA ILE A 16 15.50 4.05 -3.08
C ILE A 16 15.88 5.52 -2.97
N LYS A 17 16.84 5.95 -3.78
CA LYS A 17 17.34 7.33 -3.83
C LYS A 17 17.21 7.91 -5.23
N GLU A 18 17.31 9.24 -5.29
CA GLU A 18 17.42 9.96 -6.55
C GLU A 18 18.63 9.45 -7.34
N GLY A 19 18.41 9.16 -8.63
CA GLY A 19 19.46 8.73 -9.53
C GLY A 19 19.77 7.23 -9.55
N ASP A 20 19.11 6.41 -8.73
CA ASP A 20 19.18 4.95 -8.84
C ASP A 20 18.68 4.48 -10.22
N ILE A 21 19.24 3.36 -10.69
CA ILE A 21 18.90 2.76 -11.99
C ILE A 21 18.14 1.45 -11.78
N PHE A 22 16.95 1.36 -12.36
CA PHE A 22 16.19 0.12 -12.41
C PHE A 22 16.69 -0.76 -13.56
N VAL A 23 16.92 -2.04 -13.24
CA VAL A 23 17.29 -3.09 -14.19
C VAL A 23 16.19 -4.14 -14.28
N SER A 24 16.06 -4.82 -15.41
CA SER A 24 15.18 -5.97 -15.56
C SER A 24 15.58 -7.11 -14.61
N SER A 25 14.61 -7.71 -13.93
CA SER A 25 14.86 -8.84 -13.01
C SER A 25 14.90 -10.21 -13.70
N GLY A 26 14.39 -10.29 -14.94
CA GLY A 26 14.14 -11.56 -15.63
C GLY A 26 12.93 -12.35 -15.11
N LEU A 27 12.22 -11.85 -14.08
CA LEU A 27 11.04 -12.49 -13.52
C LEU A 27 9.91 -12.55 -14.56
N GLY A 28 9.23 -13.70 -14.66
CA GLY A 28 8.27 -13.99 -15.74
C GLY A 28 8.92 -14.40 -17.08
N GLY A 29 10.24 -14.31 -17.22
CA GLY A 29 10.98 -14.84 -18.37
C GLY A 29 10.63 -14.21 -19.72
N LEU A 30 10.06 -13.01 -19.73
CA LEU A 30 9.79 -12.22 -20.94
C LEU A 30 11.01 -11.43 -21.40
N TYR A 31 11.73 -10.83 -20.45
CA TYR A 31 12.98 -10.10 -20.67
C TYR A 31 14.14 -10.86 -20.00
N PRO A 32 15.39 -10.73 -20.49
CA PRO A 32 16.56 -11.18 -19.74
C PRO A 32 16.75 -10.35 -18.45
N PRO A 33 17.45 -10.87 -17.43
CA PRO A 33 17.87 -10.07 -16.28
C PRO A 33 19.01 -9.10 -16.64
N GLY A 34 19.13 -8.00 -15.89
CA GLY A 34 20.29 -7.10 -15.89
C GLY A 34 20.26 -5.93 -16.90
N PHE A 35 19.19 -5.74 -17.67
CA PHE A 35 19.12 -4.66 -18.66
C PHE A 35 18.64 -3.35 -18.01
N PRO A 36 19.39 -2.22 -18.14
CA PRO A 36 18.96 -0.93 -17.61
C PRO A 36 17.70 -0.41 -18.30
N VAL A 37 16.74 0.08 -17.52
CA VAL A 37 15.43 0.55 -18.00
C VAL A 37 15.26 2.06 -17.79
N ALA A 38 15.40 2.52 -16.55
CA ALA A 38 15.07 3.88 -16.16
C ALA A 38 15.86 4.35 -14.94
N LYS A 39 16.02 5.66 -14.80
CA LYS A 39 16.69 6.33 -13.68
C LYS A 39 15.67 7.07 -12.81
N VAL A 40 15.72 6.93 -11.49
CA VAL A 40 14.86 7.66 -10.53
C VAL A 40 15.05 9.17 -10.74
N VAL A 41 13.94 9.90 -10.92
CA VAL A 41 13.97 11.35 -11.13
C VAL A 41 14.06 12.12 -9.80
N PRO A 42 14.53 13.38 -9.81
CA PRO A 42 14.46 14.24 -8.64
C PRO A 42 13.04 14.32 -8.08
N GLN A 43 12.92 14.19 -6.76
CA GLN A 43 11.63 14.13 -6.05
C GLN A 43 10.66 13.05 -6.57
N GLY A 44 11.17 12.02 -7.25
CA GLY A 44 10.37 10.97 -7.89
C GLY A 44 9.83 9.88 -6.96
N VAL A 45 10.24 9.84 -5.69
CA VAL A 45 9.84 8.81 -4.72
C VAL A 45 8.68 9.32 -3.87
N GLU A 46 7.49 8.73 -4.02
CA GLU A 46 6.27 9.13 -3.33
C GLU A 46 5.82 8.07 -2.32
N PHE A 47 6.06 8.36 -1.03
CA PHE A 47 5.50 7.61 0.10
C PHE A 47 4.21 8.28 0.57
N LYS A 48 3.07 7.60 0.40
CA LYS A 48 1.78 8.05 0.94
C LYS A 48 1.65 7.62 2.40
N GLN A 49 1.30 8.52 3.31
CA GLN A 49 1.06 8.18 4.71
C GLN A 49 -0.01 7.08 4.83
N GLY A 50 0.28 6.06 5.64
CA GLY A 50 -0.59 4.89 5.82
C GLY A 50 -0.62 3.89 4.66
N ALA A 51 0.07 4.14 3.54
CA ALA A 51 0.14 3.18 2.43
C ALA A 51 1.21 2.09 2.70
N PRO A 52 0.93 0.82 2.38
CA PRO A 52 1.89 -0.28 2.54
C PRO A 52 2.99 -0.28 1.45
N SER A 53 2.83 0.54 0.40
CA SER A 53 3.75 0.62 -0.74
C SER A 53 3.95 2.05 -1.22
N ALA A 54 5.12 2.30 -1.78
CA ALA A 54 5.49 3.53 -2.46
C ALA A 54 5.22 3.45 -3.98
N THR A 55 5.08 4.62 -4.60
CA THR A 55 5.17 4.82 -6.04
C THR A 55 6.50 5.50 -6.35
N VAL A 56 7.22 5.06 -7.38
CA VAL A 56 8.45 5.71 -7.85
C VAL A 56 8.33 6.11 -9.31
N LYS A 57 8.61 7.38 -9.60
CA LYS A 57 8.73 7.95 -10.94
C LYS A 57 10.18 7.85 -11.42
N ALA A 58 10.36 7.40 -12.66
CA ALA A 58 11.67 7.23 -13.27
C ALA A 58 11.67 7.71 -14.74
N ALA A 59 12.77 8.28 -15.20
CA ALA A 59 12.97 8.65 -16.60
C ALA A 59 13.54 7.46 -17.38
N PRO A 60 12.96 7.06 -18.53
CA PRO A 60 13.57 6.06 -19.41
C PRO A 60 15.01 6.42 -19.77
N LEU A 61 15.91 5.43 -19.78
CA LEU A 61 17.29 5.62 -20.24
C LEU A 61 17.41 5.68 -21.77
N VAL A 62 16.41 5.16 -22.50
CA VAL A 62 16.39 5.15 -23.96
C VAL A 62 15.87 6.49 -24.52
N ASN A 63 16.59 7.04 -25.50
CA ASN A 63 16.10 8.16 -26.29
C ASN A 63 15.39 7.67 -27.55
N TYR A 64 14.07 7.50 -27.45
CA TYR A 64 13.23 6.99 -28.53
C TYR A 64 13.39 7.75 -29.87
N GLU A 65 13.63 9.07 -29.84
CA GLU A 65 13.80 9.90 -31.04
C GLU A 65 15.11 9.63 -31.80
N ALA A 66 16.11 9.10 -31.10
CA ALA A 66 17.46 8.87 -31.63
C ALA A 66 17.78 7.37 -31.86
N THR A 67 16.89 6.47 -31.44
CA THR A 67 17.10 5.03 -31.59
C THR A 67 16.86 4.62 -33.05
N ARG A 68 17.90 4.17 -33.74
CA ARG A 68 17.83 3.69 -35.14
C ARG A 68 17.89 2.17 -35.23
N ASP A 69 18.74 1.55 -34.41
CA ASP A 69 18.95 0.12 -34.38
C ASP A 69 18.29 -0.50 -33.15
N VAL A 70 17.82 -1.74 -33.28
CA VAL A 70 17.16 -2.49 -32.21
C VAL A 70 17.74 -3.90 -32.12
N LEU A 71 17.94 -4.38 -30.88
CA LEU A 71 18.29 -5.77 -30.60
C LEU A 71 17.02 -6.56 -30.29
N LEU A 72 16.66 -7.51 -31.15
CA LEU A 72 15.65 -8.51 -30.81
C LEU A 72 16.26 -9.58 -29.90
N ILE A 73 15.53 -9.93 -28.84
CA ILE A 73 15.93 -10.97 -27.90
C ILE A 73 14.78 -11.98 -27.82
N TRP A 74 15.06 -13.23 -28.18
CA TRP A 74 14.08 -14.31 -28.16
C TRP A 74 14.08 -15.02 -26.80
N ARG A 75 12.89 -15.44 -26.36
CA ARG A 75 12.72 -16.24 -25.14
C ARG A 75 13.33 -17.64 -25.37
N LYS A 76 13.93 -18.22 -24.32
CA LYS A 76 14.41 -19.61 -24.39
C LYS A 76 13.22 -20.57 -24.54
N PRO A 77 13.29 -21.59 -25.42
CA PRO A 77 12.29 -22.66 -25.47
C PRO A 77 12.09 -23.31 -24.10
N GLY A 78 10.85 -23.66 -23.76
CA GLY A 78 10.50 -24.28 -22.48
C GLY A 78 10.32 -23.34 -21.29
N VAL A 79 10.54 -22.02 -21.44
CA VAL A 79 10.11 -21.04 -20.43
C VAL A 79 8.59 -20.86 -20.54
N PRO A 80 7.79 -21.11 -19.48
CA PRO A 80 6.34 -20.94 -19.51
C PRO A 80 5.94 -19.54 -19.97
N GLU A 81 4.84 -19.42 -20.70
CA GLU A 81 4.29 -18.11 -21.04
C GLU A 81 3.86 -17.36 -19.76
N PRO A 82 4.05 -16.02 -19.66
CA PRO A 82 3.64 -15.27 -18.49
C PRO A 82 2.12 -15.41 -18.33
N GLN A 83 1.69 -16.18 -17.33
CA GLN A 83 0.28 -16.30 -17.02
C GLN A 83 -0.23 -14.92 -16.56
N PRO A 84 -1.39 -14.45 -17.04
CA PRO A 84 -2.02 -13.25 -16.51
C PRO A 84 -2.15 -13.40 -14.99
N LEU A 85 -1.66 -12.41 -14.24
CA LEU A 85 -1.86 -12.39 -12.79
C LEU A 85 -3.38 -12.45 -12.54
N PRO A 86 -3.87 -13.36 -11.68
CA PRO A 86 -5.29 -13.35 -11.32
C PRO A 86 -5.64 -11.99 -10.76
N ALA A 87 -6.84 -11.48 -11.12
CA ALA A 87 -7.32 -10.22 -10.58
C ALA A 87 -7.26 -10.27 -9.04
N PRO A 88 -6.76 -9.22 -8.37
CA PRO A 88 -6.54 -9.27 -6.93
C PRO A 88 -7.87 -9.52 -6.22
N GLU A 89 -8.00 -10.70 -5.61
CA GLU A 89 -9.17 -11.01 -4.80
C GLU A 89 -9.32 -9.97 -3.68
N PRO A 90 -10.53 -9.48 -3.41
CA PRO A 90 -10.74 -8.52 -2.34
C PRO A 90 -10.38 -9.18 -1.02
N LYS A 91 -9.25 -8.78 -0.42
CA LYS A 91 -8.83 -9.22 0.90
C LYS A 91 -9.96 -8.96 1.88
N ARG A 92 -10.69 -10.01 2.28
CA ARG A 92 -11.72 -9.94 3.32
C ARG A 92 -11.06 -9.37 4.58
N SER A 93 -11.45 -8.15 4.95
CA SER A 93 -11.23 -7.66 6.29
C SER A 93 -11.85 -8.67 7.26
N SER A 94 -11.04 -9.16 8.19
CA SER A 94 -11.55 -9.89 9.35
C SER A 94 -12.60 -9.02 10.03
N LYS A 95 -13.80 -9.58 10.25
CA LYS A 95 -14.89 -8.88 10.93
C LYS A 95 -14.39 -8.40 12.30
N PRO A 96 -14.82 -7.21 12.78
CA PRO A 96 -14.63 -6.88 14.19
C PRO A 96 -15.37 -7.90 15.05
N VAL A 97 -14.81 -8.19 16.23
CA VAL A 97 -15.54 -8.91 17.27
C VAL A 97 -16.63 -7.98 17.77
N THR A 98 -17.88 -8.37 17.59
CA THR A 98 -19.01 -7.73 18.28
C THR A 98 -19.03 -8.28 19.70
N ASP A 99 -18.86 -7.42 20.70
CA ASP A 99 -19.26 -7.75 22.06
C ASP A 99 -20.80 -7.92 22.07
N GLU A 100 -21.26 -9.17 22.17
CA GLU A 100 -22.67 -9.47 22.44
C GLU A 100 -22.93 -9.29 23.93
N ASP A 101 -23.33 -8.07 24.33
CA ASP A 101 -24.12 -7.89 25.54
C ASP A 101 -25.38 -8.78 25.43
N LYS A 102 -25.52 -9.72 26.36
CA LYS A 102 -26.71 -10.59 26.46
C LYS A 102 -27.47 -10.28 27.74
N ASP A 103 -28.65 -9.70 27.57
CA ASP A 103 -29.66 -9.53 28.61
C ASP A 103 -29.93 -10.84 29.36
N ALA A 104 -29.46 -10.90 30.62
CA ALA A 104 -29.92 -11.88 31.60
C ALA A 104 -31.07 -11.27 32.40
N LYS A 105 -32.31 -11.56 32.00
CA LYS A 105 -33.52 -11.13 32.72
C LYS A 105 -33.84 -12.09 33.88
N ASP A 106 -34.46 -11.53 34.93
CA ASP A 106 -35.16 -12.18 36.05
C ASP A 106 -34.26 -12.86 37.11
N THR A 107 -34.14 -12.32 38.33
CA THR A 107 -35.23 -12.31 39.33
C THR A 107 -34.83 -11.54 40.62
N LYS A 108 -35.84 -11.00 41.33
CA LYS A 108 -35.87 -10.70 42.80
C LYS A 108 -34.92 -9.59 43.34
N GLN A 109 -35.21 -8.89 44.46
CA GLN A 109 -36.43 -8.69 45.27
C GLN A 109 -36.12 -7.68 46.41
N ALA A 110 -37.01 -6.71 46.70
CA ALA A 110 -36.88 -5.73 47.81
C ALA A 110 -35.62 -4.82 47.68
N ASP A 111 -35.33 -3.76 48.44
CA ASP A 111 -36.02 -2.90 49.43
C ASP A 111 -35.14 -1.62 49.58
N ASP A 112 -35.51 -0.43 50.08
CA ASP A 112 -36.74 0.18 50.61
C ASP A 112 -36.53 1.74 50.54
N ARG A 113 -37.49 2.56 51.01
CA ARG A 113 -37.32 3.96 51.48
C ARG A 113 -36.81 5.05 50.53
N LYS A 114 -37.78 5.61 49.81
CA LYS A 114 -38.12 7.06 49.67
C LYS A 114 -37.76 7.91 50.94
N PRO A 115 -37.74 9.27 50.89
CA PRO A 115 -36.90 10.24 50.15
C PRO A 115 -36.19 11.26 51.10
N GLU A 116 -35.40 12.23 50.60
CA GLU A 116 -35.57 13.65 51.02
C GLU A 116 -34.90 14.72 50.12
N ALA A 117 -35.30 15.98 50.38
CA ALA A 117 -35.32 17.19 49.55
C ALA A 117 -33.98 17.95 49.33
N PRO A 118 -33.93 19.05 48.53
CA PRO A 118 -32.70 19.73 48.12
C PRO A 118 -32.42 21.09 48.82
N ALA A 119 -31.14 21.46 48.95
CA ALA A 119 -30.65 22.84 49.11
C ALA A 119 -29.19 22.92 48.57
N ARG A 120 -28.75 23.80 47.65
CA ARG A 120 -28.74 25.28 47.50
C ARG A 120 -27.56 25.97 48.23
N GLN A 121 -26.83 26.82 47.48
CA GLN A 121 -25.85 27.86 47.92
C GLN A 121 -24.48 27.36 48.45
N GLN A 122 -23.38 28.14 48.44
CA GLN A 122 -22.90 29.31 47.67
C GLN A 122 -21.39 29.52 47.96
N GLY A 123 -20.64 30.13 47.03
CA GLY A 123 -19.29 30.68 47.29
C GLY A 123 -18.16 29.65 47.48
N GLY A 124 -16.89 30.03 47.37
CA GLY A 124 -16.33 31.32 46.96
C GLY A 124 -14.80 31.30 47.05
N THR A 125 -14.14 32.14 46.23
CA THR A 125 -12.75 32.64 46.37
C THR A 125 -11.69 31.75 47.05
N ARG A 126 -10.71 31.29 46.28
CA ARG A 126 -9.37 31.91 46.27
C ARG A 126 -8.54 31.51 45.04
#